data_AF-A0A969M7B6-F1
#
_entry.id   AF-A0A969M7B6-F1
#
_cell.length_a   1.000
_cell.length_b   1.000
_cell.length_c   1.000
_cell.angle_alpha   90.00
_cell.angle_beta   90.00
_cell.angle_gamma   90.00
#
_symmetry.space_group_name_H-M   'P 1'
#
loop_
_entity.id
_entity.type
_entity.pdbx_description
1 polymer ?
#
loop_
_entity_poly.entity_id
_entity_poly.type
_entity_poly.pdbx_seq_one_letter_code
_entity_poly.pdbx_strand_id
1 'polypeptide(L)'
;MPHSASQFSAAEQALGYMFQPRFALLCALDFPEDFLIYIERNDDVEIVKQDGKTALVSLKHKAEGDHLSDLSIDFWKSVRIWLEIFTSTGRVASNAVFHLFATSEISSGSFLEKFTGPDADGEARFQNASAALERSQSKQITPIKEALAKLTADEASDFYSSITIFPRTSRIDEIPALIRRRLITVRGDAREALFNRLEGWWNDLVIRTLTGKRKEPIKVQDIHDQLAILADDYKLDSLPIEFSNKLPEGAIDADADPRRFVEQLRALMLPADRIRYAIIDYYRAFEQRSSWARANLLVSDEIERYEDKLVEEWERYKSILCESITDASRDEACVLAGRELYKWAETSTGHLRIRDRVTELYVVRGTFHILANGSPKPRVHWHPRFLEKIAKVLEVAA
;
A
#
# COMPACT_ATOMS: atom_id res chain seq x y z
N MET A 1 16.03 3.38 28.72
CA MET A 1 17.32 2.67 28.64
C MET A 1 17.84 2.85 27.23
N PRO A 2 19.00 3.46 26.97
CA PRO A 2 19.55 3.44 25.62
C PRO A 2 19.95 1.99 25.34
N HIS A 3 19.30 1.35 24.36
CA HIS A 3 19.73 0.03 23.91
C HIS A 3 21.16 0.17 23.39
N SER A 4 22.14 -0.46 24.05
CA SER A 4 23.47 -0.61 23.49
C SER A 4 23.31 -1.36 22.16
N ALA A 5 23.52 -0.65 21.04
CA ALA A 5 23.47 -1.27 19.73
C ALA A 5 24.46 -2.45 19.73
N SER A 6 23.93 -3.65 19.46
CA SER A 6 24.77 -4.85 19.32
C SER A 6 25.83 -4.57 18.26
N GLN A 7 27.07 -4.99 18.51
CA GLN A 7 28.17 -4.88 17.53
C GLN A 7 27.86 -5.61 16.22
N PHE A 8 26.90 -6.54 16.23
CA PHE A 8 26.39 -7.27 15.07
C PHE A 8 25.04 -6.74 14.56
N SER A 9 24.61 -5.56 15.01
CA SER A 9 23.37 -4.96 14.53
C SER A 9 23.48 -4.61 13.04
N ALA A 10 22.64 -5.23 12.23
CA ALA A 10 22.50 -4.92 10.80
C ALA A 10 21.36 -3.93 10.53
N ALA A 11 20.77 -3.33 11.57
CA ALA A 11 19.58 -2.49 11.44
C ALA A 11 19.82 -1.26 10.54
N GLU A 12 20.95 -0.56 10.70
CA GLU A 12 21.28 0.61 9.88
C GLU A 12 21.48 0.27 8.41
N GLN A 13 22.13 -0.86 8.14
CA GLN A 13 22.36 -1.36 6.78
C GLN A 13 21.02 -1.75 6.13
N ALA A 14 20.18 -2.49 6.86
CA ALA A 14 18.84 -2.86 6.41
C ALA A 14 17.98 -1.63 6.12
N LEU A 15 18.02 -0.61 6.99
CA LEU A 15 17.34 0.67 6.76
C LEU A 15 17.87 1.38 5.51
N GLY A 16 19.18 1.35 5.28
CA GLY A 16 19.79 1.87 4.05
C GLY A 16 19.19 1.23 2.79
N TYR A 17 19.14 -0.10 2.73
CA TYR A 17 18.56 -0.80 1.57
C TYR A 17 17.04 -0.58 1.44
N MET A 18 16.29 -0.50 2.54
CA MET A 18 14.85 -0.20 2.49
C MET A 18 14.56 1.26 2.10
N PHE A 19 15.50 2.18 2.37
CA PHE A 19 15.36 3.59 2.04
C PHE A 19 15.36 3.82 0.54
N GLN A 20 16.18 3.07 -0.22
CA GLN A 20 16.30 3.22 -1.67
C GLN A 20 14.98 3.06 -2.43
N PRO A 21 14.23 1.93 -2.34
CA PRO A 21 12.98 1.79 -3.07
C PRO A 21 11.93 2.78 -2.59
N ARG A 22 11.85 3.08 -1.29
CA ARG A 22 10.87 4.02 -0.76
C ARG A 22 11.13 5.46 -1.24
N PHE A 23 12.39 5.88 -1.26
CA PHE A 23 12.81 7.18 -1.80
C PHE A 23 12.56 7.26 -3.30
N ALA A 24 12.88 6.20 -4.05
CA ALA A 24 12.59 6.13 -5.48
C ALA A 24 11.09 6.30 -5.77
N LEU A 25 10.21 5.66 -4.99
CA LEU A 25 8.75 5.83 -5.12
C LEU A 25 8.32 7.28 -4.85
N LEU A 26 8.87 7.92 -3.81
CA LEU A 26 8.59 9.33 -3.51
C LEU A 26 8.94 10.24 -4.71
N CYS A 27 10.13 10.06 -5.26
CA CYS A 27 10.59 10.85 -6.40
C CYS A 27 9.78 10.56 -7.67
N ALA A 28 9.45 9.29 -7.92
CA ALA A 28 8.69 8.87 -9.09
C ALA A 28 7.35 9.59 -9.23
N LEU A 29 6.67 9.84 -8.10
CA LEU A 29 5.39 10.55 -8.08
C LEU A 29 5.47 12.03 -8.50
N ASP A 30 6.67 12.60 -8.55
CA ASP A 30 6.92 13.97 -9.00
C ASP A 30 7.55 14.04 -10.40
N PHE A 31 7.89 12.90 -11.01
CA PHE A 31 8.56 12.85 -12.29
C PHE A 31 7.60 12.71 -13.46
N PRO A 32 7.99 13.16 -14.67
CA PRO A 32 7.26 12.86 -15.90
C PRO A 32 7.11 11.35 -16.14
N GLU A 33 5.98 10.96 -16.73
CA GLU A 33 5.61 9.55 -16.96
C GLU A 33 6.59 8.80 -17.86
N ASP A 34 7.28 9.50 -18.76
CA ASP A 34 8.23 8.94 -19.71
C ASP A 34 9.62 8.69 -19.12
N PHE A 35 9.84 9.01 -17.84
CA PHE A 35 11.09 8.72 -17.15
C PHE A 35 11.18 7.23 -16.80
N LEU A 36 12.40 6.73 -16.77
CA LEU A 36 12.73 5.35 -16.40
C LEU A 36 13.50 5.34 -15.09
N ILE A 37 13.14 4.41 -14.21
CA ILE A 37 13.78 4.18 -12.92
C ILE A 37 14.44 2.80 -12.93
N TYR A 38 15.68 2.78 -12.49
CA TYR A 38 16.44 1.57 -12.17
C TYR A 38 16.81 1.61 -10.69
N ILE A 39 16.74 0.46 -10.03
CA ILE A 39 17.14 0.27 -8.64
C ILE A 39 18.36 -0.64 -8.64
N GLU A 40 19.43 -0.25 -7.95
CA GLU A 40 20.65 -1.07 -7.80
C GLU A 40 21.27 -1.51 -9.15
N ARG A 41 21.38 -0.55 -10.10
CA ARG A 41 22.02 -0.79 -11.41
C ARG A 41 23.41 -0.15 -11.51
N ASN A 42 23.45 1.17 -11.59
CA ASN A 42 24.69 1.96 -11.66
C ASN A 42 24.97 2.72 -10.35
N ASP A 43 23.96 2.86 -9.49
CA ASP A 43 24.02 3.35 -8.11
C ASP A 43 22.72 2.88 -7.39
N ASP A 44 22.49 3.36 -6.17
CA ASP A 44 21.30 3.05 -5.36
C ASP A 44 20.00 3.24 -6.17
N VAL A 45 19.84 4.39 -6.83
CA VAL A 45 18.74 4.69 -7.77
C VAL A 45 19.30 5.38 -9.01
N GLU A 46 18.80 5.01 -10.17
CA GLU A 46 19.14 5.66 -11.44
C GLU A 46 17.88 6.09 -12.17
N ILE A 47 17.85 7.34 -12.61
CA ILE A 47 16.73 7.94 -13.32
C ILE A 47 17.20 8.33 -14.72
N VAL A 48 16.58 7.76 -15.75
CA VAL A 48 16.89 8.07 -17.15
C VAL A 48 15.74 8.86 -17.75
N LYS A 49 16.04 10.05 -18.24
CA LYS A 49 15.11 10.94 -18.93
C LYS A 49 14.94 10.52 -20.39
N GLN A 50 13.88 10.99 -21.04
CA GLN A 50 13.62 10.72 -22.46
C GLN A 50 14.74 11.22 -23.38
N ASP A 51 15.40 12.32 -23.03
CA ASP A 51 16.54 12.89 -23.79
C ASP A 51 17.86 12.11 -23.59
N GLY A 52 17.82 11.00 -22.82
CA GLY A 52 18.98 10.17 -22.53
C GLY A 52 19.89 10.72 -21.42
N LYS A 53 19.54 11.83 -20.77
CA LYS A 53 20.25 12.28 -19.57
C LYS A 53 19.95 11.35 -18.41
N THR A 54 20.99 11.00 -17.67
CA THR A 54 20.90 10.05 -16.56
C THR A 54 21.27 10.74 -15.27
N ALA A 55 20.44 10.62 -14.25
CA ALA A 55 20.79 10.98 -12.88
C ALA A 55 21.11 9.71 -12.09
N LEU A 56 22.33 9.62 -11.56
CA LEU A 56 22.69 8.61 -10.57
C LEU A 56 22.51 9.20 -9.18
N VAL A 57 21.71 8.53 -8.38
CA VAL A 57 21.31 8.97 -7.04
C VAL A 57 21.90 8.00 -6.05
N SER A 58 22.78 8.51 -5.19
CA SER A 58 23.34 7.78 -4.06
C SER A 58 22.67 8.25 -2.78
N LEU A 59 22.14 7.32 -2.00
CA LEU A 59 21.32 7.55 -0.82
C LEU A 59 22.10 7.15 0.44
N LYS A 60 22.21 8.08 1.40
CA LYS A 60 22.94 7.87 2.66
C LYS A 60 22.02 8.15 3.83
N HIS A 61 21.48 7.08 4.40
CA HIS A 61 20.70 7.12 5.62
C HIS A 61 21.61 6.94 6.85
N LYS A 62 21.62 7.93 7.74
CA LYS A 62 22.54 8.03 8.89
C LYS A 62 21.79 8.27 10.19
N ALA A 63 22.47 8.16 11.33
CA ALA A 63 21.86 8.50 12.61
C ALA A 63 21.62 10.03 12.70
N GLU A 64 20.71 10.45 13.58
CA GLU A 64 20.56 11.88 13.87
C GLU A 64 21.85 12.43 14.50
N GLY A 65 22.25 13.64 14.08
CA GLY A 65 23.49 14.28 14.53
C GLY A 65 24.75 13.84 13.75
N ASP A 66 24.65 12.91 12.81
CA ASP A 66 25.74 12.64 11.88
C ASP A 66 25.95 13.79 10.89
N HIS A 67 27.19 13.98 10.45
CA HIS A 67 27.57 15.05 9.52
C HIS A 67 28.43 14.54 8.36
N LEU A 68 28.26 15.17 7.20
CA LEU A 68 29.16 15.06 6.06
C LEU A 68 30.28 16.09 6.20
N SER A 69 31.50 15.60 6.35
CA SER A 69 32.74 16.37 6.42
C SER A 69 33.59 16.14 5.17
N ASP A 70 34.66 16.93 5.00
CA ASP A 70 35.57 16.87 3.85
C ASP A 70 36.10 15.46 3.54
N LEU A 71 36.24 14.61 4.56
CA LEU A 71 36.79 13.25 4.43
C LEU A 71 35.74 12.16 4.67
N SER A 72 34.44 12.51 4.64
CA SER A 72 33.37 11.53 4.83
C SER A 72 33.43 10.43 3.77
N ILE A 73 33.58 9.18 4.26
CA ILE A 73 33.76 7.99 3.42
C ILE A 73 32.56 7.81 2.47
N ASP A 74 31.35 8.16 2.89
CA ASP A 74 30.14 8.01 2.08
C ASP A 74 30.17 8.88 0.82
N PHE A 75 30.66 10.13 0.93
CA PHE A 75 30.82 11.02 -0.22
C PHE A 75 31.87 10.44 -1.18
N TRP A 76 33.05 10.08 -0.66
CA TRP A 76 34.15 9.60 -1.47
C TRP A 76 33.87 8.25 -2.14
N LYS A 77 33.15 7.33 -1.48
CA LYS A 77 32.69 6.09 -2.12
C LYS A 77 31.75 6.37 -3.30
N SER A 78 30.84 7.32 -3.15
CA SER A 78 29.92 7.73 -4.22
C SER A 78 30.70 8.35 -5.38
N VAL A 79 31.62 9.28 -5.09
CA VAL A 79 32.54 9.88 -6.08
C VAL A 79 33.30 8.82 -6.88
N ARG A 80 33.77 7.75 -6.22
CA ARG A 80 34.47 6.65 -6.91
C ARG A 80 33.60 5.97 -7.96
N ILE A 81 32.36 5.64 -7.61
CA ILE A 81 31.40 4.98 -8.50
C ILE A 81 31.07 5.91 -9.67
N TRP A 82 30.78 7.18 -9.37
CA TRP A 82 30.45 8.19 -10.37
C TRP A 82 31.59 8.46 -11.35
N LEU A 83 32.84 8.47 -10.87
CA LEU A 83 34.01 8.66 -11.71
C LEU A 83 34.20 7.49 -12.70
N GLU A 84 33.88 6.27 -12.30
CA GLU A 84 33.90 5.09 -13.17
C GLU A 84 32.84 5.21 -14.27
N ILE A 85 31.64 5.65 -13.93
CA ILE A 85 30.58 5.94 -14.90
C ILE A 85 31.02 7.06 -15.84
N PHE A 86 31.39 8.23 -15.31
CA PHE A 86 31.86 9.37 -16.09
C PHE A 86 32.97 8.98 -17.07
N THR A 87 33.94 8.19 -16.62
CA THR A 87 35.06 7.74 -17.47
C THR A 87 34.60 6.79 -18.56
N SER A 88 33.75 5.82 -18.23
CA SER A 88 33.26 4.81 -19.18
C SER A 88 32.26 5.36 -20.19
N THR A 89 31.58 6.46 -19.88
CA THR A 89 30.60 7.14 -20.76
C THR A 89 31.20 8.29 -21.58
N GLY A 90 32.52 8.37 -21.68
CA GLY A 90 33.19 9.35 -22.56
C GLY A 90 33.53 10.70 -21.91
N ARG A 91 33.59 10.76 -20.57
CA ARG A 91 34.01 11.93 -19.77
C ARG A 91 33.18 13.16 -20.07
N VAL A 92 33.75 14.19 -20.70
CA VAL A 92 33.04 15.44 -21.05
C VAL A 92 31.85 15.19 -21.99
N ALA A 93 31.83 14.07 -22.72
CA ALA A 93 30.69 13.65 -23.53
C ALA A 93 29.59 12.92 -22.73
N SER A 94 29.80 12.70 -21.43
CA SER A 94 28.85 12.02 -20.54
C SER A 94 27.64 12.90 -20.28
N ASN A 95 26.45 12.29 -20.36
CA ASN A 95 25.19 12.95 -20.02
C ASN A 95 24.74 12.65 -18.58
N ALA A 96 25.64 12.10 -17.76
CA ALA A 96 25.36 11.72 -16.38
C ALA A 96 25.48 12.93 -15.43
N VAL A 97 24.52 13.05 -14.53
CA VAL A 97 24.58 13.93 -13.35
C VAL A 97 24.51 13.08 -12.10
N PHE A 98 25.16 13.53 -11.03
CA PHE A 98 25.36 12.74 -9.83
C PHE A 98 24.77 13.45 -8.62
N HIS A 99 23.91 12.76 -7.88
CA HIS A 99 23.22 13.33 -6.73
C HIS A 99 23.51 12.52 -5.46
N LEU A 100 24.04 13.17 -4.43
CA LEU A 100 24.13 12.58 -3.08
C LEU A 100 22.95 13.08 -2.25
N PHE A 101 22.04 12.18 -1.89
CA PHE A 101 21.00 12.48 -0.90
C PHE A 101 21.42 11.91 0.44
N ALA A 102 21.58 12.78 1.43
CA ALA A 102 22.01 12.39 2.77
C ALA A 102 21.02 12.90 3.82
N THR A 103 20.69 12.06 4.79
CA THR A 103 19.88 12.49 5.95
C THR A 103 20.68 13.38 6.91
N SER A 104 22.02 13.32 6.85
CA SER A 104 22.93 14.13 7.65
C SER A 104 23.05 15.56 7.13
N GLU A 105 23.48 16.45 8.02
CA GLU A 105 23.90 17.81 7.65
C GLU A 105 25.32 17.82 7.09
N ILE A 106 25.72 18.91 6.43
CA ILE A 106 27.12 19.14 6.07
C ILE A 106 27.78 19.88 7.24
N SER A 107 28.99 19.46 7.62
CA SER A 107 29.77 20.14 8.65
C SER A 107 30.06 21.59 8.25
N SER A 108 29.80 22.52 9.18
CA SER A 108 30.07 23.95 8.95
C SER A 108 31.51 24.20 8.51
N GLY A 109 31.68 24.93 7.41
CA GLY A 109 32.99 25.26 6.83
C GLY A 109 33.62 24.13 6.00
N SER A 110 32.90 23.03 5.78
CA SER A 110 33.31 21.98 4.84
C SER A 110 33.23 22.48 3.41
N PHE A 111 34.17 22.06 2.55
CA PHE A 111 34.07 22.38 1.12
C PHE A 111 32.85 21.73 0.45
N LEU A 112 32.25 20.70 1.07
CA LEU A 112 31.04 20.04 0.58
C LEU A 112 29.85 20.99 0.48
N GLU A 113 29.83 22.10 1.23
CA GLU A 113 28.81 23.15 1.10
C GLU A 113 28.75 23.71 -0.35
N LYS A 114 29.87 23.70 -1.07
CA LYS A 114 29.96 24.15 -2.48
C LYS A 114 29.23 23.25 -3.47
N PHE A 115 28.80 22.06 -3.04
CA PHE A 115 27.99 21.15 -3.85
C PHE A 115 26.49 21.31 -3.57
N THR A 116 26.12 22.22 -2.67
CA THR A 116 24.73 22.56 -2.39
C THR A 116 24.33 23.78 -3.21
N GLY A 117 23.29 23.64 -4.04
CA GLY A 117 22.78 24.73 -4.88
C GLY A 117 23.19 24.65 -6.36
N PRO A 118 22.68 25.60 -7.18
CA PRO A 118 22.77 25.54 -8.63
C PRO A 118 24.14 25.98 -9.18
N ASP A 119 24.97 26.67 -8.39
CA ASP A 119 26.28 27.14 -8.83
C ASP A 119 27.29 25.99 -8.85
N ALA A 120 27.62 25.56 -10.08
CA ALA A 120 28.50 24.45 -10.37
C ALA A 120 29.91 24.94 -10.75
N ASP A 121 30.56 25.69 -9.86
CA ASP A 121 31.99 26.02 -10.02
C ASP A 121 32.85 24.76 -9.85
N GLY A 122 32.95 24.01 -10.96
CA GLY A 122 33.65 22.73 -11.05
C GLY A 122 35.13 22.84 -10.71
N GLU A 123 35.77 23.94 -11.11
CA GLU A 123 37.19 24.19 -10.86
C GLU A 123 37.44 24.41 -9.37
N ALA A 124 36.65 25.29 -8.72
CA ALA A 124 36.76 25.47 -7.28
C ALA A 124 36.47 24.17 -6.52
N ARG A 125 35.46 23.40 -6.93
CA ARG A 125 35.14 22.10 -6.32
C ARG A 125 36.30 21.12 -6.46
N PHE A 126 36.90 21.02 -7.64
CA PHE A 126 38.07 20.17 -7.91
C PHE A 126 39.29 20.56 -7.06
N GLN A 127 39.63 21.85 -6.99
CA GLN A 127 40.76 22.33 -6.19
C GLN A 127 40.59 22.01 -4.71
N ASN A 128 39.39 22.23 -4.15
CA ASN A 128 39.10 21.93 -2.75
C ASN A 128 39.08 20.42 -2.48
N ALA A 129 38.52 19.62 -3.41
CA ALA A 129 38.53 18.17 -3.34
C ALA A 129 39.96 17.62 -3.32
N SER A 130 40.83 18.08 -4.23
CA SER A 130 42.25 17.73 -4.27
C SER A 130 42.96 18.09 -2.96
N ALA A 131 42.72 19.30 -2.43
CA ALA A 131 43.31 19.75 -1.16
C ALA A 131 42.83 18.93 0.05
N ALA A 132 41.59 18.43 0.03
CA ALA A 132 41.09 17.52 1.05
C ALA A 132 41.74 16.13 0.93
N LEU A 133 41.86 15.59 -0.30
CA LEU A 133 42.49 14.30 -0.57
C LEU A 133 43.96 14.25 -0.17
N GLU A 134 44.73 15.33 -0.37
CA GLU A 134 46.13 15.41 0.06
C GLU A 134 46.31 15.29 1.58
N ARG A 135 45.32 15.73 2.36
CA ARG A 135 45.33 15.59 3.83
C ARG A 135 44.98 14.18 4.31
N SER A 136 44.48 13.32 3.42
CA SER A 136 44.00 11.99 3.78
C SER A 136 45.13 10.95 3.76
N GLN A 137 45.24 10.20 4.86
CA GLN A 137 46.07 8.98 4.93
C GLN A 137 45.23 7.69 4.79
N SER A 138 43.95 7.82 4.43
CA SER A 138 43.03 6.68 4.38
C SER A 138 43.29 5.79 3.16
N LYS A 139 43.54 4.50 3.42
CA LYS A 139 43.68 3.47 2.37
C LYS A 139 42.41 3.31 1.51
N GLN A 140 41.24 3.70 2.02
CA GLN A 140 39.99 3.65 1.24
C GLN A 140 39.89 4.80 0.23
N ILE A 141 40.63 5.89 0.46
CA ILE A 141 40.60 7.11 -0.35
C ILE A 141 41.70 7.10 -1.42
N THR A 142 42.81 6.38 -1.20
CA THR A 142 43.92 6.28 -2.16
C THR A 142 43.49 5.89 -3.58
N PRO A 143 42.64 4.86 -3.81
CA PRO A 143 42.22 4.49 -5.17
C PRO A 143 41.44 5.61 -5.89
N ILE A 144 40.76 6.47 -5.13
CA ILE A 144 39.99 7.59 -5.66
C ILE A 144 40.94 8.68 -6.14
N LYS A 145 41.98 8.99 -5.35
CA LYS A 145 43.03 9.93 -5.73
C LYS A 145 43.73 9.48 -7.03
N GLU A 146 44.05 8.20 -7.14
CA GLU A 146 44.68 7.63 -8.35
C GLU A 146 43.75 7.68 -9.57
N ALA A 147 42.44 7.49 -9.38
CA ALA A 147 41.47 7.60 -10.47
C ALA A 147 41.29 9.06 -10.93
N LEU A 148 41.19 10.01 -10.01
CA LEU A 148 41.08 11.44 -10.31
C LEU A 148 42.32 12.00 -11.00
N ALA A 149 43.52 11.51 -10.64
CA ALA A 149 44.77 11.92 -11.26
C ALA A 149 44.88 11.58 -12.77
N LYS A 150 43.95 10.76 -13.29
CA LYS A 150 43.87 10.42 -14.73
C LYS A 150 43.06 11.44 -15.53
N LEU A 151 42.32 12.33 -14.87
CA LEU A 151 41.56 13.38 -15.53
C LEU A 151 42.45 14.59 -15.83
N THR A 152 42.17 15.26 -16.94
CA THR A 152 42.64 16.63 -17.20
C THR A 152 41.90 17.62 -16.28
N ALA A 153 42.40 18.85 -16.17
CA ALA A 153 41.74 19.89 -15.38
C ALA A 153 40.30 20.17 -15.86
N ASP A 154 40.11 20.25 -17.18
CA ASP A 154 38.79 20.48 -17.80
C ASP A 154 37.83 19.30 -17.51
N GLU A 155 38.30 18.05 -17.65
CA GLU A 155 37.51 16.85 -17.33
C GLU A 155 37.15 16.77 -15.84
N ALA A 156 38.08 17.15 -14.95
CA ALA A 156 37.83 17.17 -13.52
C ALA A 156 36.83 18.26 -13.14
N SER A 157 36.97 19.46 -13.71
CA SER A 157 36.02 20.56 -13.52
C SER A 157 34.62 20.16 -13.99
N ASP A 158 34.50 19.58 -15.19
CA ASP A 158 33.23 19.06 -15.72
C ASP A 158 32.61 18.00 -14.79
N PHE A 159 33.39 17.00 -14.40
CA PHE A 159 32.95 15.95 -13.47
C PHE A 159 32.43 16.54 -12.14
N TYR A 160 33.18 17.41 -11.48
CA TYR A 160 32.76 18.01 -10.20
C TYR A 160 31.60 19.00 -10.34
N SER A 161 31.42 19.61 -11.52
CA SER A 161 30.26 20.45 -11.82
C SER A 161 28.96 19.63 -11.89
N SER A 162 29.04 18.37 -12.33
CA SER A 162 27.90 17.47 -12.46
C SER A 162 27.41 16.85 -11.14
N ILE A 163 28.11 17.08 -10.03
CA ILE A 163 27.77 16.56 -8.69
C ILE A 163 26.93 17.58 -7.90
N THR A 164 25.85 17.12 -7.28
CA THR A 164 25.03 17.92 -6.34
C THR A 164 24.79 17.14 -5.04
N ILE A 165 24.89 17.82 -3.90
CA ILE A 165 24.57 17.23 -2.58
C ILE A 165 23.25 17.82 -2.07
N PHE A 166 22.35 16.95 -1.65
CA PHE A 166 21.09 17.24 -0.98
C PHE A 166 21.19 16.81 0.49
N PRO A 167 21.71 17.69 1.38
CA PRO A 167 21.77 17.38 2.81
C PRO A 167 20.38 17.49 3.43
N ARG A 168 20.20 16.95 4.64
CA ARG A 168 18.92 16.98 5.37
C ARG A 168 17.76 16.41 4.57
N THR A 169 18.04 15.40 3.76
CA THR A 169 16.99 14.65 3.07
C THR A 169 16.13 13.95 4.11
N SER A 170 14.81 13.91 3.88
CA SER A 170 13.86 13.24 4.77
C SER A 170 14.26 11.79 5.02
N ARG A 171 14.10 11.37 6.27
CA ARG A 171 14.40 10.01 6.73
C ARG A 171 13.34 9.03 6.23
N ILE A 172 13.67 7.75 6.27
CA ILE A 172 12.84 6.67 5.73
C ILE A 172 11.43 6.59 6.35
N ASP A 173 11.30 6.98 7.61
CA ASP A 173 10.06 7.01 8.40
C ASP A 173 9.22 8.28 8.15
N GLU A 174 9.82 9.33 7.60
CA GLU A 174 9.12 10.56 7.20
C GLU A 174 8.54 10.48 5.78
N ILE A 175 9.15 9.66 4.90
CA ILE A 175 8.72 9.50 3.50
C ILE A 175 7.23 9.09 3.36
N PRO A 176 6.67 8.14 4.15
CA PRO A 176 5.26 7.76 4.03
C PRO A 176 4.31 8.96 4.10
N ALA A 177 4.58 9.93 4.98
CA ALA A 177 3.78 11.15 5.09
C ALA A 177 3.90 12.03 3.84
N LEU A 178 5.09 12.12 3.24
CA LEU A 178 5.33 12.87 2.01
C LEU A 178 4.64 12.24 0.80
N ILE A 179 4.65 10.91 0.69
CA ILE A 179 3.93 10.20 -0.37
C ILE A 179 2.42 10.44 -0.22
N ARG A 180 1.87 10.28 0.98
CA ARG A 180 0.43 10.53 1.22
C ARG A 180 -0.02 11.95 0.85
N ARG A 181 0.85 12.95 0.96
CA ARG A 181 0.55 14.33 0.52
C ARG A 181 0.36 14.45 -1.00
N ARG A 182 0.90 13.52 -1.79
CA ARG A 182 0.75 13.46 -3.26
C ARG A 182 -0.52 12.72 -3.70
N LEU A 183 -1.13 11.93 -2.81
CA LEU A 183 -2.35 11.15 -3.08
C LEU A 183 -3.63 12.00 -2.94
N ILE A 184 -3.63 13.19 -3.56
CA ILE A 184 -4.69 14.19 -3.36
C ILE A 184 -6.02 13.84 -4.04
N THR A 185 -6.01 12.92 -5.00
CA THR A 185 -7.17 12.49 -5.78
C THR A 185 -8.16 11.63 -4.99
N VAL A 186 -7.77 11.16 -3.79
CA VAL A 186 -8.64 10.46 -2.85
C VAL A 186 -8.85 11.27 -1.57
N ARG A 187 -9.94 10.97 -0.85
CA ARG A 187 -10.28 11.57 0.44
C ARG A 187 -9.14 11.36 1.44
N GLY A 188 -8.96 12.31 2.35
CA GLY A 188 -7.84 12.32 3.30
C GLY A 188 -7.74 11.07 4.17
N ASP A 189 -8.87 10.52 4.58
CA ASP A 189 -8.99 9.28 5.36
C ASP A 189 -8.56 8.02 4.58
N ALA A 190 -8.80 7.99 3.27
CA ALA A 190 -8.42 6.86 2.41
C ALA A 190 -6.92 6.85 2.03
N ARG A 191 -6.18 7.96 2.23
CA ARG A 191 -4.78 8.10 1.76
C ARG A 191 -3.82 7.10 2.39
N GLU A 192 -4.02 6.74 3.65
CA GLU A 192 -3.19 5.73 4.33
C GLU A 192 -3.36 4.35 3.69
N ALA A 193 -4.62 3.94 3.48
CA ALA A 193 -4.94 2.66 2.88
C ALA A 193 -4.43 2.57 1.43
N LEU A 194 -4.61 3.63 0.64
CA LEU A 194 -4.09 3.71 -0.72
C LEU A 194 -2.55 3.65 -0.74
N PHE A 195 -1.88 4.38 0.15
CA PHE A 195 -0.42 4.34 0.28
C PHE A 195 0.08 2.92 0.58
N ASN A 196 -0.50 2.22 1.55
CA ASN A 196 -0.07 0.87 1.91
C ASN A 196 -0.21 -0.12 0.75
N ARG A 197 -1.28 0.00 -0.05
CA ARG A 197 -1.48 -0.82 -1.27
C ARG A 197 -0.47 -0.49 -2.35
N LEU A 198 -0.21 0.80 -2.59
CA LEU A 198 0.78 1.25 -3.57
C LEU A 198 2.20 0.79 -3.17
N GLU A 199 2.58 0.98 -1.91
CA GLU A 199 3.90 0.57 -1.38
C GLU A 199 4.07 -0.95 -1.44
N GLY A 200 3.03 -1.72 -1.10
CA GLY A 200 3.06 -3.18 -1.21
C GLY A 200 3.30 -3.66 -2.64
N TRP A 201 2.58 -3.09 -3.61
CA TRP A 201 2.80 -3.37 -5.03
C TRP A 201 4.20 -2.94 -5.50
N TRP A 202 4.63 -1.74 -5.12
CA TRP A 202 5.93 -1.18 -5.48
C TRP A 202 7.08 -2.07 -5.00
N ASN A 203 7.02 -2.53 -3.75
CA ASN A 203 8.05 -3.40 -3.19
C ASN A 203 8.13 -4.75 -3.92
N ASP A 204 6.98 -5.34 -4.27
CA ASP A 204 6.95 -6.56 -5.09
C ASP A 204 7.52 -6.33 -6.51
N LEU A 205 7.25 -5.18 -7.13
CA LEU A 205 7.85 -4.79 -8.40
C LEU A 205 9.39 -4.66 -8.31
N VAL A 206 9.89 -4.01 -7.25
CA VAL A 206 11.33 -3.89 -6.98
C VAL A 206 11.95 -5.27 -6.76
N ILE A 207 11.34 -6.14 -5.96
CA ILE A 207 11.82 -7.52 -5.73
C ILE A 207 11.92 -8.30 -7.04
N ARG A 208 10.92 -8.19 -7.93
CA ARG A 208 10.95 -8.84 -9.25
C ARG A 208 12.08 -8.32 -10.12
N THR A 209 12.39 -7.04 -10.04
CA THR A 209 13.51 -6.40 -10.75
C THR A 209 14.85 -6.90 -10.21
N LEU A 210 15.05 -6.87 -8.89
CA LEU A 210 16.29 -7.34 -8.24
C LEU A 210 16.53 -8.84 -8.40
N THR A 211 15.48 -9.65 -8.48
CA THR A 211 15.57 -11.10 -8.75
C THR A 211 15.72 -11.44 -10.22
N GLY A 212 15.75 -10.46 -11.12
CA GLY A 212 15.85 -10.65 -12.57
C GLY A 212 14.62 -11.30 -13.22
N LYS A 213 13.51 -11.46 -12.48
CA LYS A 213 12.21 -11.92 -13.01
C LYS A 213 11.57 -10.88 -13.92
N ARG A 214 11.92 -9.61 -13.73
CA ARG A 214 11.64 -8.49 -14.63
C ARG A 214 12.97 -7.92 -15.10
N LYS A 215 13.11 -7.68 -16.40
CA LYS A 215 14.36 -7.16 -17.00
C LYS A 215 14.20 -5.75 -17.55
N GLU A 216 12.97 -5.32 -17.73
CA GLU A 216 12.60 -4.01 -18.22
C GLU A 216 12.86 -2.94 -17.16
N PRO A 217 13.19 -1.70 -17.54
CA PRO A 217 13.18 -0.55 -16.62
C PRO A 217 11.79 -0.34 -16.00
N ILE A 218 11.73 0.19 -14.79
CA ILE A 218 10.46 0.63 -14.21
C ILE A 218 10.09 1.96 -14.86
N LYS A 219 8.98 2.04 -15.57
CA LYS A 219 8.50 3.31 -16.11
C LYS A 219 7.77 4.07 -15.03
N VAL A 220 7.94 5.39 -14.96
CA VAL A 220 7.14 6.23 -14.07
C VAL A 220 5.65 6.11 -14.40
N GLN A 221 5.30 5.98 -15.69
CA GLN A 221 3.95 5.66 -16.14
C GLN A 221 3.34 4.42 -15.44
N ASP A 222 4.09 3.32 -15.27
CA ASP A 222 3.58 2.10 -14.63
C ASP A 222 3.08 2.37 -13.20
N ILE A 223 3.73 3.32 -12.50
CA ILE A 223 3.39 3.71 -11.13
C ILE A 223 2.11 4.56 -11.12
N HIS A 224 1.98 5.51 -12.05
CA HIS A 224 0.77 6.33 -12.18
C HIS A 224 -0.44 5.50 -12.62
N ASP A 225 -0.28 4.58 -13.56
CA ASP A 225 -1.32 3.66 -14.01
C ASP A 225 -1.79 2.78 -12.85
N GLN A 226 -0.86 2.20 -12.10
CA GLN A 226 -1.20 1.40 -10.93
C GLN A 226 -1.87 2.23 -9.84
N LEU A 227 -1.38 3.45 -9.59
CA LEU A 227 -2.00 4.37 -8.63
C LEU A 227 -3.43 4.69 -9.04
N ALA A 228 -3.70 4.95 -10.32
CA ALA A 228 -5.04 5.19 -10.82
C ALA A 228 -5.96 3.99 -10.61
N ILE A 229 -5.49 2.77 -10.92
CA ILE A 229 -6.22 1.52 -10.67
C ILE A 229 -6.54 1.34 -9.18
N LEU A 230 -5.58 1.58 -8.30
CA LEU A 230 -5.79 1.44 -6.86
C LEU A 230 -6.70 2.53 -6.28
N ALA A 231 -6.59 3.76 -6.78
CA ALA A 231 -7.42 4.88 -6.35
C ALA A 231 -8.89 4.72 -6.74
N ASP A 232 -9.17 3.96 -7.80
CA ASP A 232 -10.51 3.64 -8.29
C ASP A 232 -11.38 2.93 -7.23
N ASP A 233 -10.76 2.13 -6.36
CA ASP A 233 -11.45 1.45 -5.25
C ASP A 233 -11.92 2.40 -4.14
N TYR A 234 -11.43 3.65 -4.13
CA TYR A 234 -11.72 4.66 -3.12
C TYR A 234 -12.62 5.79 -3.66
N LYS A 235 -13.16 5.63 -4.86
CA LYS A 235 -14.18 6.53 -5.42
C LYS A 235 -15.51 6.40 -4.65
N LEU A 236 -16.38 7.40 -4.81
CA LEU A 236 -17.66 7.48 -4.10
C LEU A 236 -18.61 6.31 -4.42
N ASP A 237 -18.44 5.66 -5.57
CA ASP A 237 -19.24 4.55 -6.07
C ASP A 237 -18.59 3.17 -5.82
N SER A 238 -17.43 3.12 -5.16
CA SER A 238 -16.66 1.90 -4.92
C SER A 238 -16.18 1.77 -3.48
N LEU A 239 -15.83 0.56 -3.07
CA LEU A 239 -15.14 0.25 -1.82
C LEU A 239 -14.14 -0.89 -2.07
N PRO A 240 -12.95 -0.89 -1.44
CA PRO A 240 -11.95 -1.93 -1.67
C PRO A 240 -12.41 -3.29 -1.16
N ILE A 241 -12.17 -4.34 -1.95
CA ILE A 241 -12.61 -5.71 -1.67
C ILE A 241 -11.42 -6.57 -1.25
N GLU A 242 -11.50 -7.16 -0.05
CA GLU A 242 -10.37 -7.85 0.59
C GLU A 242 -10.67 -9.29 1.02
N PHE A 243 -11.96 -9.67 1.05
CA PHE A 243 -12.41 -10.93 1.66
C PHE A 243 -12.99 -11.94 0.66
N SER A 244 -12.95 -11.65 -0.65
CA SER A 244 -13.48 -12.53 -1.72
C SER A 244 -12.88 -13.95 -1.69
N ASN A 245 -11.60 -14.08 -1.32
CA ASN A 245 -10.87 -15.35 -1.27
C ASN A 245 -10.56 -15.83 0.15
N LYS A 246 -11.12 -15.19 1.19
CA LYS A 246 -10.86 -15.55 2.59
C LYS A 246 -11.91 -16.53 3.10
N LEU A 247 -11.54 -17.34 4.08
CA LEU A 247 -12.42 -18.27 4.79
C LEU A 247 -12.26 -18.07 6.31
N PRO A 248 -13.27 -18.40 7.12
CA PRO A 248 -13.12 -18.46 8.57
C PRO A 248 -11.96 -19.38 8.96
N GLU A 249 -11.27 -19.05 10.05
CA GLU A 249 -10.28 -19.95 10.64
C GLU A 249 -10.96 -21.19 11.23
N GLY A 250 -10.36 -22.36 11.01
CA GLY A 250 -10.89 -23.64 11.50
C GLY A 250 -11.95 -24.29 10.60
N ALA A 251 -12.53 -25.39 11.09
CA ALA A 251 -13.58 -26.11 10.39
C ALA A 251 -14.93 -25.39 10.57
N ILE A 252 -15.72 -25.32 9.49
CA ILE A 252 -17.08 -24.78 9.54
C ILE A 252 -18.05 -25.91 9.88
N ASP A 253 -18.56 -25.89 11.10
CA ASP A 253 -19.58 -26.85 11.56
C ASP A 253 -20.98 -26.23 11.42
N ALA A 254 -21.67 -26.59 10.34
CA ALA A 254 -23.03 -26.11 10.05
C ALA A 254 -24.08 -26.62 11.05
N ASP A 255 -23.83 -27.74 11.71
CA ASP A 255 -24.78 -28.38 12.62
C ASP A 255 -24.68 -27.81 14.04
N ALA A 256 -23.48 -27.39 14.44
CA ALA A 256 -23.21 -26.85 15.77
C ALA A 256 -23.04 -25.33 15.85
N ASP A 257 -22.94 -24.58 14.74
CA ASP A 257 -22.76 -23.11 14.80
C ASP A 257 -23.97 -22.46 15.53
N PRO A 258 -23.73 -21.70 16.62
CA PRO A 258 -24.78 -21.17 17.50
C PRO A 258 -25.35 -19.83 17.01
N ARG A 259 -24.87 -19.28 15.88
CA ARG A 259 -25.37 -18.00 15.38
C ARG A 259 -26.83 -18.15 14.96
N ARG A 260 -27.64 -17.16 15.33
CA ARG A 260 -29.10 -17.16 15.14
C ARG A 260 -29.50 -17.31 13.67
N PHE A 261 -28.76 -16.71 12.74
CA PHE A 261 -29.07 -16.89 11.32
C PHE A 261 -28.88 -18.35 10.88
N VAL A 262 -27.90 -19.07 11.45
CA VAL A 262 -27.69 -20.50 11.16
C VAL A 262 -28.84 -21.34 11.72
N GLU A 263 -29.28 -21.05 12.95
CA GLU A 263 -30.47 -21.68 13.53
C GLU A 263 -31.72 -21.49 12.65
N GLN A 264 -31.91 -20.29 12.10
CA GLN A 264 -32.99 -20.04 11.14
C GLN A 264 -32.87 -20.90 9.89
N LEU A 265 -31.66 -21.05 9.32
CA LEU A 265 -31.45 -21.88 8.13
C LEU A 265 -31.65 -23.38 8.43
N ARG A 266 -31.26 -23.85 9.62
CA ARG A 266 -31.57 -25.21 10.11
C ARG A 266 -33.08 -25.41 10.28
N ALA A 267 -33.81 -24.42 10.79
CA ALA A 267 -35.26 -24.47 10.91
C ALA A 267 -36.00 -24.53 9.56
N LEU A 268 -35.35 -24.11 8.47
CA LEU A 268 -35.82 -24.32 7.09
C LEU A 268 -35.44 -25.68 6.52
N MET A 269 -34.79 -26.56 7.30
CA MET A 269 -34.28 -27.86 6.87
C MET A 269 -33.39 -27.74 5.62
N LEU A 270 -32.51 -26.73 5.56
CA LEU A 270 -31.57 -26.60 4.45
C LEU A 270 -30.41 -27.61 4.58
N PRO A 271 -29.86 -28.12 3.46
CA PRO A 271 -28.68 -28.98 3.50
C PRO A 271 -27.47 -28.26 4.14
N ALA A 272 -26.65 -29.02 4.86
CA ALA A 272 -25.46 -28.51 5.56
C ALA A 272 -24.51 -27.71 4.63
N ASP A 273 -24.36 -28.12 3.37
CA ASP A 273 -23.53 -27.39 2.40
C ASP A 273 -24.03 -25.97 2.11
N ARG A 274 -25.35 -25.76 2.02
CA ARG A 274 -25.91 -24.41 1.82
C ARG A 274 -25.68 -23.54 3.04
N ILE A 275 -25.82 -24.12 4.23
CA ILE A 275 -25.55 -23.45 5.50
C ILE A 275 -24.07 -23.10 5.62
N ARG A 276 -23.16 -23.99 5.19
CA ARG A 276 -21.72 -23.73 5.14
C ARG A 276 -21.39 -22.50 4.27
N TYR A 277 -21.98 -22.38 3.08
CA TYR A 277 -21.81 -21.20 2.24
C TYR A 277 -22.40 -19.93 2.87
N ALA A 278 -23.54 -20.01 3.53
CA ALA A 278 -24.12 -18.89 4.28
C ALA A 278 -23.18 -18.39 5.40
N ILE A 279 -22.52 -19.31 6.12
CA ILE A 279 -21.52 -18.96 7.14
C ILE A 279 -20.31 -18.26 6.52
N ILE A 280 -19.84 -18.72 5.35
CA ILE A 280 -18.74 -18.07 4.61
C ILE A 280 -19.15 -16.66 4.19
N ASP A 281 -20.33 -16.48 3.61
CA ASP A 281 -20.82 -15.17 3.16
C ASP A 281 -21.03 -14.23 4.35
N TYR A 282 -21.58 -14.71 5.47
CA TYR A 282 -21.68 -13.95 6.72
C TYR A 282 -20.31 -13.46 7.19
N TYR A 283 -19.33 -14.38 7.29
CA TYR A 283 -17.98 -14.04 7.75
C TYR A 283 -17.33 -12.99 6.83
N ARG A 284 -17.37 -13.21 5.51
CA ARG A 284 -16.78 -12.30 4.54
C ARG A 284 -17.43 -10.92 4.59
N ALA A 285 -18.76 -10.84 4.66
CA ALA A 285 -19.44 -9.56 4.77
C ALA A 285 -19.13 -8.85 6.10
N PHE A 286 -19.10 -9.58 7.21
CA PHE A 286 -18.80 -9.02 8.52
C PHE A 286 -17.39 -8.45 8.58
N GLU A 287 -16.39 -9.21 8.14
CA GLU A 287 -15.00 -8.76 8.11
C GLU A 287 -14.77 -7.65 7.09
N GLN A 288 -15.38 -7.73 5.91
CA GLN A 288 -15.29 -6.70 4.88
C GLN A 288 -15.84 -5.35 5.39
N ARG A 289 -17.03 -5.36 6.02
CA ARG A 289 -17.63 -4.18 6.63
C ARG A 289 -16.77 -3.62 7.77
N SER A 290 -16.22 -4.51 8.60
CA SER A 290 -15.31 -4.12 9.69
C SER A 290 -14.01 -3.49 9.16
N SER A 291 -13.48 -4.01 8.04
CA SER A 291 -12.31 -3.42 7.37
C SER A 291 -12.61 -2.01 6.86
N TRP A 292 -13.73 -1.81 6.18
CA TRP A 292 -14.17 -0.49 5.71
C TRP A 292 -14.36 0.51 6.84
N ALA A 293 -14.94 0.08 7.97
CA ALA A 293 -15.13 0.93 9.13
C ALA A 293 -13.80 1.34 9.78
N ARG A 294 -12.88 0.38 9.99
CA ARG A 294 -11.54 0.67 10.55
C ARG A 294 -10.72 1.61 9.68
N ALA A 295 -10.87 1.50 8.36
CA ALA A 295 -10.21 2.37 7.39
C ALA A 295 -10.97 3.68 7.12
N ASN A 296 -12.06 3.96 7.85
CA ASN A 296 -12.89 5.17 7.72
C ASN A 296 -13.37 5.44 6.26
N LEU A 297 -13.70 4.38 5.52
CA LEU A 297 -14.11 4.47 4.10
C LEU A 297 -15.60 4.70 3.91
N LEU A 298 -16.38 4.53 4.98
CA LEU A 298 -17.82 4.66 4.99
C LEU A 298 -18.22 6.08 5.37
N VAL A 299 -19.27 6.60 4.73
CA VAL A 299 -19.92 7.85 5.16
C VAL A 299 -20.81 7.54 6.37
N SER A 300 -21.01 8.52 7.26
CA SER A 300 -21.98 8.39 8.36
C SER A 300 -23.33 7.88 7.86
N ASP A 301 -23.89 6.92 8.58
CA ASP A 301 -25.19 6.27 8.31
C ASP A 301 -25.28 5.53 6.95
N GLU A 302 -24.17 5.28 6.26
CA GLU A 302 -24.16 4.58 4.97
C GLU A 302 -24.56 3.11 5.10
N ILE A 303 -24.06 2.43 6.14
CA ILE A 303 -24.36 1.02 6.40
C ILE A 303 -25.82 0.87 6.81
N GLU A 304 -26.31 1.76 7.67
CA GLU A 304 -27.68 1.78 8.18
C GLU A 304 -28.67 1.97 7.02
N ARG A 305 -28.43 2.97 6.14
CA ARG A 305 -29.27 3.18 4.94
C ARG A 305 -29.24 1.99 3.99
N TYR A 306 -28.09 1.36 3.83
CA TYR A 306 -27.98 0.15 3.01
C TYR A 306 -28.77 -1.01 3.61
N GLU A 307 -28.66 -1.22 4.93
CA GLU A 307 -29.44 -2.23 5.64
C GLU A 307 -30.94 -1.96 5.57
N ASP A 308 -31.38 -0.71 5.72
CA ASP A 308 -32.79 -0.30 5.59
C ASP A 308 -33.34 -0.67 4.21
N LYS A 309 -32.59 -0.40 3.14
CA LYS A 309 -32.93 -0.82 1.77
C LYS A 309 -33.09 -2.34 1.65
N LEU A 310 -32.18 -3.11 2.25
CA LEU A 310 -32.28 -4.58 2.22
C LEU A 310 -33.48 -5.10 3.00
N VAL A 311 -33.80 -4.50 4.15
CA VAL A 311 -34.96 -4.85 4.96
C VAL A 311 -36.25 -4.55 4.20
N GLU A 312 -36.35 -3.38 3.56
CA GLU A 312 -37.53 -3.00 2.78
C GLU A 312 -37.79 -3.98 1.63
N GLU A 313 -36.77 -4.32 0.85
CA GLU A 313 -36.91 -5.28 -0.26
C GLU A 313 -37.23 -6.69 0.23
N TRP A 314 -36.64 -7.11 1.36
CA TRP A 314 -36.99 -8.39 1.99
C TRP A 314 -38.45 -8.40 2.46
N GLU A 315 -38.95 -7.32 3.05
CA GLU A 315 -40.32 -7.22 3.54
C GLU A 315 -41.34 -7.27 2.39
N ARG A 316 -41.05 -6.59 1.27
CA ARG A 316 -41.84 -6.66 0.04
C ARG A 316 -41.94 -8.10 -0.47
N TYR A 317 -40.81 -8.80 -0.61
CA TYR A 317 -40.80 -10.17 -1.15
C TYR A 317 -41.42 -11.18 -0.17
N LYS A 318 -41.17 -11.02 1.13
CA LYS A 318 -41.81 -11.83 2.17
C LYS A 318 -43.33 -11.67 2.13
N SER A 319 -43.84 -10.45 1.96
CA SER A 319 -45.27 -10.19 1.91
C SER A 319 -45.95 -10.98 0.81
N ILE A 320 -45.38 -10.97 -0.41
CA ILE A 320 -45.86 -11.76 -1.57
C ILE A 320 -45.91 -13.26 -1.24
N LEU A 321 -44.84 -13.81 -0.68
CA LEU A 321 -44.77 -15.25 -0.36
C LEU A 321 -45.69 -15.65 0.80
N CYS A 322 -46.05 -14.71 1.66
CA CYS A 322 -46.90 -14.96 2.82
C CYS A 322 -48.38 -14.66 2.58
N GLU A 323 -48.79 -14.18 1.39
CA GLU A 323 -50.20 -13.86 1.07
C GLU A 323 -51.14 -15.05 1.33
N SER A 324 -50.68 -16.28 1.06
CA SER A 324 -51.43 -17.52 1.27
C SER A 324 -51.18 -18.20 2.62
N ILE A 325 -50.36 -17.61 3.49
CA ILE A 325 -50.04 -18.17 4.82
C ILE A 325 -51.02 -17.60 5.84
N THR A 326 -51.77 -18.48 6.49
CA THR A 326 -52.76 -18.14 7.53
C THR A 326 -52.39 -18.83 8.84
N ASP A 327 -53.08 -18.52 9.94
CA ASP A 327 -52.86 -19.20 11.23
C ASP A 327 -53.15 -20.70 11.17
N ALA A 328 -54.04 -21.14 10.27
CA ALA A 328 -54.34 -22.55 10.03
C ALA A 328 -53.28 -23.28 9.18
N SER A 329 -52.35 -22.55 8.54
CA SER A 329 -51.31 -23.15 7.71
C SER A 329 -50.37 -24.04 8.54
N ARG A 330 -50.06 -25.23 8.01
CA ARG A 330 -49.09 -26.15 8.61
C ARG A 330 -47.67 -25.57 8.54
N ASP A 331 -46.81 -26.01 9.45
CA ASP A 331 -45.41 -25.55 9.49
C ASP A 331 -44.65 -25.83 8.18
N GLU A 332 -44.97 -26.95 7.51
CA GLU A 332 -44.43 -27.29 6.18
C GLU A 332 -44.62 -26.16 5.14
N ALA A 333 -45.79 -25.51 5.13
CA ALA A 333 -46.06 -24.40 4.22
C ALA A 333 -45.21 -23.16 4.57
N CYS A 334 -44.99 -22.92 5.87
CA CYS A 334 -44.11 -21.85 6.34
C CYS A 334 -42.64 -22.13 6.00
N VAL A 335 -42.20 -23.39 6.11
CA VAL A 335 -40.86 -23.81 5.69
C VAL A 335 -40.67 -23.63 4.19
N LEU A 336 -41.65 -24.01 3.37
CA LEU A 336 -41.59 -23.85 1.92
C LEU A 336 -41.49 -22.36 1.52
N ALA A 337 -42.34 -21.51 2.10
CA ALA A 337 -42.29 -20.06 1.89
C ALA A 337 -40.94 -19.47 2.33
N GLY A 338 -40.41 -19.90 3.48
CA GLY A 338 -39.11 -19.44 3.97
C GLY A 338 -37.93 -19.89 3.10
N ARG A 339 -38.00 -21.08 2.50
CA ARG A 339 -37.00 -21.56 1.54
C ARG A 339 -36.99 -20.73 0.26
N GLU A 340 -38.15 -20.37 -0.27
CA GLU A 340 -38.25 -19.50 -1.46
C GLU A 340 -37.79 -18.06 -1.16
N LEU A 341 -38.12 -17.52 0.02
CA LEU A 341 -37.62 -16.22 0.47
C LEU A 341 -36.09 -16.21 0.59
N TYR A 342 -35.53 -17.26 1.19
CA TYR A 342 -34.08 -17.41 1.31
C TYR A 342 -33.39 -17.55 -0.05
N LYS A 343 -33.97 -18.35 -0.96
CA LYS A 343 -33.47 -18.52 -2.33
C LYS A 343 -33.49 -17.20 -3.12
N TRP A 344 -34.51 -16.37 -2.95
CA TRP A 344 -34.54 -15.02 -3.51
C TRP A 344 -33.34 -14.19 -3.02
N ALA A 345 -33.07 -14.19 -1.71
CA ALA A 345 -31.96 -13.46 -1.13
C ALA A 345 -30.59 -13.92 -1.67
N GLU A 346 -30.43 -15.19 -2.03
CA GLU A 346 -29.18 -15.71 -2.61
C GLU A 346 -29.00 -15.39 -4.10
N THR A 347 -30.09 -15.34 -4.87
CA THR A 347 -30.04 -15.40 -6.33
C THR A 347 -30.49 -14.13 -7.04
N SER A 348 -31.31 -13.30 -6.39
CA SER A 348 -32.05 -12.22 -7.05
C SER A 348 -31.73 -10.82 -6.49
N THR A 349 -30.79 -10.71 -5.56
CA THR A 349 -30.47 -9.46 -4.82
C THR A 349 -29.16 -8.81 -5.22
N GLY A 350 -28.46 -9.31 -6.24
CA GLY A 350 -27.14 -8.77 -6.65
C GLY A 350 -27.16 -7.31 -7.14
N HIS A 351 -28.34 -6.73 -7.36
CA HIS A 351 -28.54 -5.31 -7.67
C HIS A 351 -28.70 -4.43 -6.41
N LEU A 352 -28.97 -5.03 -5.25
CA LEU A 352 -29.06 -4.36 -3.95
C LEU A 352 -27.65 -4.17 -3.38
N ARG A 353 -26.85 -3.33 -4.04
CA ARG A 353 -25.47 -3.03 -3.65
C ARG A 353 -25.42 -1.83 -2.72
N ILE A 354 -24.40 -1.80 -1.85
CA ILE A 354 -24.10 -0.65 -0.98
C ILE A 354 -23.60 0.54 -1.80
N ARG A 355 -22.78 0.28 -2.82
CA ARG A 355 -22.37 1.22 -3.87
C ARG A 355 -22.33 0.48 -5.21
N ASP A 356 -22.50 1.19 -6.31
CA ASP A 356 -22.73 0.59 -7.64
C ASP A 356 -21.63 -0.39 -8.08
N ARG A 357 -20.36 -0.11 -7.74
CA ARG A 357 -19.20 -0.94 -8.09
C ARG A 357 -18.84 -2.01 -7.05
N VAL A 358 -19.57 -2.10 -5.94
CA VAL A 358 -19.42 -3.22 -4.98
C VAL A 358 -20.25 -4.40 -5.49
N THR A 359 -19.65 -5.24 -6.33
CA THR A 359 -20.36 -6.28 -7.11
C THR A 359 -20.34 -7.66 -6.46
N GLU A 360 -19.51 -7.83 -5.44
CA GLU A 360 -19.25 -9.08 -4.76
C GLU A 360 -20.48 -9.55 -3.98
N LEU A 361 -21.10 -10.64 -4.44
CA LEU A 361 -22.38 -11.11 -3.91
C LEU A 361 -22.34 -11.52 -2.44
N TYR A 362 -21.16 -11.89 -1.90
CA TYR A 362 -21.04 -12.19 -0.48
C TYR A 362 -21.38 -10.97 0.38
N VAL A 363 -21.20 -9.74 -0.11
CA VAL A 363 -21.51 -8.52 0.63
C VAL A 363 -23.01 -8.44 0.90
N VAL A 364 -23.85 -8.61 -0.13
CA VAL A 364 -25.31 -8.56 0.03
C VAL A 364 -25.85 -9.79 0.75
N ARG A 365 -25.42 -11.00 0.36
CA ARG A 365 -25.84 -12.27 1.00
C ARG A 365 -25.48 -12.31 2.48
N GLY A 366 -24.22 -12.01 2.78
CA GLY A 366 -23.72 -11.93 4.14
C GLY A 366 -24.39 -10.84 4.97
N THR A 367 -24.78 -9.71 4.36
CA THR A 367 -25.52 -8.66 5.08
C THR A 367 -26.93 -9.12 5.48
N PHE A 368 -27.63 -9.89 4.64
CA PHE A 368 -28.88 -10.53 5.06
C PHE A 368 -28.67 -11.48 6.25
N HIS A 369 -27.57 -12.24 6.27
CA HIS A 369 -27.22 -13.08 7.41
C HIS A 369 -26.92 -12.25 8.67
N ILE A 370 -26.21 -11.12 8.54
CA ILE A 370 -25.97 -10.18 9.65
C ILE A 370 -27.29 -9.66 10.21
N LEU A 371 -28.21 -9.22 9.35
CA LEU A 371 -29.54 -8.75 9.75
C LEU A 371 -30.39 -9.84 10.41
N ALA A 372 -30.26 -11.08 9.93
CA ALA A 372 -30.91 -12.27 10.51
C ALA A 372 -30.27 -12.75 11.82
N ASN A 373 -29.02 -12.35 12.08
CA ASN A 373 -28.31 -12.64 13.31
C ASN A 373 -28.56 -11.60 14.41
N GLY A 374 -29.15 -10.45 14.08
CA GLY A 374 -29.33 -9.31 14.98
C GLY A 374 -30.08 -9.65 16.28
N SER A 375 -29.69 -8.98 17.37
CA SER A 375 -30.22 -9.13 18.73
C SER A 375 -30.67 -7.78 19.28
N PRO A 376 -31.75 -7.66 20.10
CA PRO A 376 -32.56 -8.74 20.69
C PRO A 376 -33.48 -9.44 19.68
N LYS A 377 -33.97 -8.72 18.67
CA LYS A 377 -34.78 -9.27 17.57
C LYS A 377 -34.06 -9.03 16.24
N PRO A 378 -34.04 -10.00 15.32
CA PRO A 378 -33.43 -9.78 14.01
C PRO A 378 -34.35 -8.93 13.14
N ARG A 379 -33.72 -8.10 12.29
CA ARG A 379 -34.43 -7.21 11.35
C ARG A 379 -34.94 -7.95 10.12
N VAL A 380 -34.29 -9.06 9.79
CA VAL A 380 -34.64 -9.99 8.71
C VAL A 380 -34.85 -11.37 9.30
N HIS A 381 -35.83 -12.13 8.82
CA HIS A 381 -36.00 -13.52 9.21
C HIS A 381 -36.57 -14.36 8.06
N TRP A 382 -36.27 -15.66 8.03
CA TRP A 382 -36.62 -16.49 6.89
C TRP A 382 -37.95 -17.22 7.06
N HIS A 383 -38.19 -17.77 8.25
CA HIS A 383 -39.44 -18.47 8.53
C HIS A 383 -40.56 -17.46 8.87
N PRO A 384 -41.77 -17.54 8.26
CA PRO A 384 -42.86 -16.57 8.51
C PRO A 384 -43.20 -16.38 9.99
N ARG A 385 -43.34 -17.49 10.74
CA ARG A 385 -43.61 -17.51 12.18
C ARG A 385 -42.36 -17.44 13.08
N PHE A 386 -41.21 -16.98 12.57
CA PHE A 386 -39.96 -17.02 13.34
C PHE A 386 -40.01 -16.18 14.63
N LEU A 387 -40.55 -14.95 14.55
CA LEU A 387 -40.62 -14.05 15.70
C LEU A 387 -41.56 -14.58 16.79
N GLU A 388 -42.66 -15.25 16.42
CA GLU A 388 -43.54 -15.95 17.36
C GLU A 388 -42.81 -17.10 18.06
N LYS A 389 -42.02 -17.89 17.31
CA LYS A 389 -41.19 -18.97 17.86
C LYS A 389 -40.16 -18.43 18.86
N ILE A 390 -39.51 -17.30 18.57
CA ILE A 390 -38.60 -16.62 19.52
C ILE A 390 -39.35 -16.14 20.77
N ALA A 391 -40.50 -15.47 20.60
CA ALA A 391 -41.26 -14.92 21.73
C ALA A 391 -41.67 -16.02 22.73
N LYS A 392 -42.15 -17.16 22.23
CA LYS A 392 -42.49 -18.33 23.05
C LYS A 392 -41.29 -18.88 23.84
N VAL A 393 -40.10 -18.91 23.24
CA VAL A 393 -38.89 -19.39 23.93
C VAL A 393 -38.45 -18.42 25.03
N LEU A 394 -38.58 -17.11 24.79
CA LEU A 394 -38.22 -16.09 25.79
C LEU A 394 -39.23 -16.00 26.94
N GLU A 395 -40.53 -16.20 26.67
CA GLU A 395 -41.57 -16.29 27.71
C GLU A 395 -41.42 -17.54 28.61
N VAL A 396 -40.86 -18.63 28.08
CA VAL A 396 -40.59 -19.86 28.84
C VAL A 396 -39.29 -19.76 29.67
N ALA A 397 -38.38 -18.84 29.32
CA ALA A 397 -37.09 -18.65 29.98
C ALA A 397 -37.09 -17.51 31.03
N ALA A 398 -38.16 -16.72 31.10
CA ALA A 398 -38.41 -15.69 32.12
C ALA A 398 -39.27 -16.26 33.25
#